data_AF-A0A1V5UHV3-F1
#
_entry.id   AF-A0A1V5UHV3-F1
#
_cell.length_a   1.000
_cell.length_b   1.000
_cell.length_c   1.000
_cell.angle_alpha   90.00
_cell.angle_beta   90.00
_cell.angle_gamma   90.00
#
_symmetry.space_group_name_H-M   'P 1'
#
loop_
_entity.id
_entity.type
_entity.pdbx_description
1 polymer ?
#
loop_
_entity_poly.entity_id
_entity_poly.type
_entity_poly.pdbx_seq_one_letter_code
_entity_poly.pdbx_strand_id
1 'polypeptide(L)'
;MIAFVVSAYLMQAMFVIGLFAGESFAWASYVGLGLALVTFVFGVIVVTKSLTGVAEEKVSETMIVKLMLIPYYIINFIIGVMLAMGALINIMVLPIILVVIITIFTFTYFMVVVTSMPNARYLVKKVWKEPDGMLVFHIVLHFLFITDVISSVVLYEQTKKREEVKE
;
A
#
# COMPACT_ATOMS: atom_id res chain seq x y z
N MET A 1 7.53 5.45 -8.09
CA MET A 1 6.43 4.56 -7.67
C MET A 1 6.58 3.14 -8.23
N ILE A 2 6.87 2.96 -9.52
CA ILE A 2 6.98 1.62 -10.14
C ILE A 2 8.01 0.72 -9.44
N ALA A 3 9.24 1.20 -9.19
CA ALA A 3 10.27 0.41 -8.50
C ALA A 3 9.83 -0.07 -7.09
N PHE A 4 9.06 0.76 -6.37
CA PHE A 4 8.46 0.39 -5.10
C PHE A 4 7.47 -0.77 -5.26
N VAL A 5 6.53 -0.66 -6.20
CA VAL A 5 5.53 -1.71 -6.49
C VAL A 5 6.20 -3.02 -6.91
N VAL A 6 7.18 -2.97 -7.81
CA VAL A 6 7.93 -4.14 -8.25
C VAL A 6 8.64 -4.80 -7.08
N SER A 7 9.32 -4.03 -6.23
CA SER A 7 9.99 -4.58 -5.05
C SER A 7 9.01 -5.25 -4.08
N ALA A 8 7.82 -4.67 -3.89
CA ALA A 8 6.79 -5.22 -3.01
C ALA A 8 6.24 -6.55 -3.53
N TYR A 9 6.05 -6.67 -4.85
CA TYR A 9 5.61 -7.93 -5.47
C TYR A 9 6.70 -9.01 -5.43
N LEU A 10 7.96 -8.65 -5.67
CA LEU A 10 9.08 -9.60 -5.52
C LEU A 10 9.19 -10.08 -4.08
N MET A 11 9.09 -9.16 -3.10
CA MET A 11 9.07 -9.49 -1.69
C MET A 11 7.92 -10.47 -1.36
N GLN A 12 6.69 -10.17 -1.79
CA GLN A 12 5.54 -11.04 -1.55
C GLN A 12 5.72 -12.41 -2.19
N ALA A 13 6.21 -12.48 -3.43
CA ALA A 13 6.47 -13.75 -4.09
C ALA A 13 7.46 -14.61 -3.30
N MET A 14 8.56 -14.02 -2.80
CA MET A 14 9.54 -14.75 -1.99
C MET A 14 8.96 -15.25 -0.66
N PHE A 15 8.12 -14.45 0.01
CA PHE A 15 7.44 -14.91 1.23
C PHE A 15 6.41 -16.00 0.96
N VAL A 16 5.65 -15.91 -0.13
CA VAL A 16 4.69 -16.96 -0.54
C VAL A 16 5.44 -18.26 -0.85
N ILE A 17 6.56 -18.20 -1.57
CA ILE A 17 7.41 -19.36 -1.83
C ILE A 17 7.93 -19.94 -0.51
N GLY A 18 8.49 -19.11 0.37
CA GLY A 18 9.01 -19.57 1.67
C GLY A 18 7.94 -20.19 2.57
N LEU A 19 6.68 -19.79 2.44
CA LEU A 19 5.56 -20.31 3.22
C LEU A 19 5.03 -21.65 2.70
N PHE A 20 4.98 -21.84 1.38
CA PHE A 20 4.27 -22.96 0.76
C PHE A 20 5.16 -24.00 0.06
N ALA A 21 6.40 -23.66 -0.29
CA ALA A 21 7.28 -24.57 -1.05
C ALA A 21 8.08 -25.56 -0.16
N GLY A 22 7.86 -25.53 1.16
CA GLY A 22 8.48 -26.45 2.12
C GLY A 22 9.91 -26.04 2.53
N GLU A 23 10.53 -26.86 3.38
CA GLU A 23 11.80 -26.52 4.06
C GLU A 23 12.97 -26.23 3.12
N SER A 24 13.02 -26.88 1.95
CA SER A 24 14.04 -26.65 0.91
C SER A 24 14.06 -25.21 0.39
N PHE A 25 12.98 -24.45 0.60
CA PHE A 25 12.85 -23.06 0.18
C PHE A 25 12.81 -22.06 1.34
N ALA A 26 13.22 -22.47 2.56
CA ALA A 26 13.32 -21.56 3.70
C ALA A 26 14.22 -20.33 3.42
N TRP A 27 15.19 -20.48 2.51
CA TRP A 27 16.03 -19.37 2.04
C TRP A 27 15.24 -18.24 1.37
N ALA A 28 14.09 -18.54 0.75
CA ALA A 28 13.23 -17.55 0.11
C ALA A 28 12.68 -16.56 1.13
N SER A 29 12.40 -16.98 2.37
CA SER A 29 11.97 -16.07 3.44
C SER A 29 13.07 -15.07 3.82
N TYR A 30 14.34 -15.48 3.84
CA TYR A 30 15.46 -14.56 4.09
C TYR A 30 15.65 -13.56 2.94
N VAL A 31 15.51 -14.02 1.70
CA VAL A 31 15.52 -13.12 0.53
C VAL A 31 14.32 -12.17 0.57
N GLY A 32 13.15 -12.65 0.98
CA GLY A 32 11.96 -11.84 1.22
C GLY A 32 12.19 -10.74 2.25
N LEU A 33 12.88 -11.01 3.36
CA LEU A 33 13.28 -10.01 4.34
C LEU A 33 14.23 -8.95 3.75
N GLY A 34 15.20 -9.37 2.93
CA GLY A 34 16.08 -8.45 2.22
C GLY A 34 15.30 -7.53 1.26
N LEU A 35 14.34 -8.08 0.52
CA LEU A 35 13.46 -7.31 -0.35
C LEU A 35 12.51 -6.39 0.42
N ALA A 36 12.08 -6.78 1.62
CA ALA A 36 11.28 -5.92 2.50
C ALA A 36 12.02 -4.65 2.88
N LEU A 37 13.33 -4.74 3.17
CA LEU A 37 14.17 -3.56 3.41
C LEU A 37 14.28 -2.69 2.15
N VAL A 38 14.45 -3.29 0.97
CA VAL A 38 14.48 -2.56 -0.31
C VAL A 38 13.16 -1.84 -0.56
N THR A 39 12.03 -2.51 -0.36
CA THR A 39 10.69 -1.92 -0.48
C THR A 39 10.48 -0.79 0.52
N PHE A 40 10.94 -0.96 1.76
CA PHE A 40 10.89 0.09 2.77
C PHE A 40 11.68 1.33 2.33
N VAL A 41 12.93 1.16 1.87
CA VAL A 41 13.77 2.26 1.38
C VAL A 41 13.11 2.98 0.20
N PHE A 42 12.57 2.24 -0.79
CA PHE A 42 11.85 2.85 -1.90
C PHE A 42 10.58 3.57 -1.44
N GLY A 43 9.87 3.04 -0.46
CA GLY A 43 8.70 3.69 0.12
C GLY A 43 9.05 5.01 0.79
N VAL A 44 10.12 5.04 1.60
CA VAL A 44 10.64 6.27 2.20
C VAL A 44 11.04 7.28 1.12
N ILE A 45 11.75 6.87 0.07
CA ILE A 45 12.12 7.76 -1.04
C ILE A 45 10.88 8.37 -1.71
N VAL A 46 9.84 7.57 -1.97
CA VAL A 46 8.58 8.05 -2.56
C VAL A 46 7.94 9.08 -1.62
N VAL A 47 7.80 8.76 -0.34
CA VAL A 47 7.24 9.68 0.66
C VAL A 47 8.04 10.98 0.73
N THR A 48 9.37 10.92 0.82
CA THR A 48 10.22 12.11 0.88
C THR A 48 10.10 12.97 -0.38
N LYS A 49 10.16 12.37 -1.58
CA LYS A 49 9.97 13.10 -2.84
C LYS A 49 8.59 13.74 -2.92
N SER A 50 7.58 13.02 -2.45
CA SER A 50 6.22 13.52 -2.35
C SER A 50 6.09 14.65 -1.36
N LEU A 51 6.84 14.69 -0.25
CA LEU A 51 6.80 15.82 0.70
C LEU A 51 7.58 17.05 0.22
N THR A 52 8.72 16.86 -0.44
CA THR A 52 9.65 17.95 -0.79
C THR A 52 9.26 18.78 -2.00
N GLY A 53 8.36 18.30 -2.87
CA GLY A 53 7.98 19.06 -4.09
C GLY A 53 8.60 18.54 -5.36
N VAL A 54 9.52 17.58 -5.23
CA VAL A 54 10.36 17.15 -6.34
C VAL A 54 9.61 16.21 -7.29
N ALA A 55 8.62 15.47 -6.80
CA ALA A 55 7.79 14.62 -7.65
C ALA A 55 6.60 15.40 -8.25
N GLU A 56 6.36 15.22 -9.55
CA GLU A 56 5.10 15.63 -10.17
C GLU A 56 3.93 14.91 -9.51
N GLU A 57 2.93 15.68 -9.08
CA GLU A 57 1.71 15.18 -8.45
C GLU A 57 0.75 14.63 -9.51
N LYS A 58 1.07 13.45 -10.07
CA LYS A 58 0.24 12.77 -11.07
C LYS A 58 -0.78 11.84 -10.41
N VAL A 59 -2.00 12.33 -10.27
CA VAL A 59 -3.16 11.60 -9.71
C VAL A 59 -3.49 10.33 -10.51
N SER A 60 -3.20 10.30 -11.82
CA SER A 60 -3.38 9.12 -12.66
C SER A 60 -2.40 7.99 -12.32
N GLU A 61 -1.13 8.32 -12.08
CA GLU A 61 -0.10 7.33 -11.72
C GLU A 61 -0.38 6.69 -10.36
N THR A 62 -0.84 7.47 -9.37
CA THR A 62 -1.20 6.94 -8.04
C THR A 62 -2.43 6.01 -8.11
N MET A 63 -3.43 6.35 -8.93
CA MET A 63 -4.58 5.48 -9.16
C MET A 63 -4.16 4.14 -9.78
N ILE A 64 -3.36 4.15 -10.84
CA ILE A 64 -2.87 2.92 -11.50
C ILE A 64 -2.08 2.06 -10.51
N VAL A 65 -1.20 2.67 -9.71
CA VAL A 65 -0.42 1.96 -8.68
C VAL A 65 -1.31 1.31 -7.64
N LYS A 66 -2.37 1.97 -7.17
CA LYS A 66 -3.31 1.40 -6.20
C LYS A 66 -4.09 0.23 -6.78
N LEU A 67 -4.57 0.36 -8.02
CA LEU A 67 -5.23 -0.75 -8.72
C LEU A 67 -4.28 -1.93 -8.90
N MET A 68 -3.03 -1.69 -9.27
CA MET A 68 -2.01 -2.73 -9.38
C MET A 68 -1.70 -3.41 -8.06
N LEU A 69 -1.91 -2.78 -6.90
CA LEU A 69 -1.67 -3.39 -5.59
C LEU A 69 -2.87 -4.18 -5.05
N ILE A 70 -4.05 -4.13 -5.69
CA ILE A 70 -5.23 -4.92 -5.25
C ILE A 70 -4.89 -6.41 -5.06
N PRO A 71 -4.23 -7.09 -6.02
CA PRO A 71 -3.84 -8.50 -5.83
C PRO A 71 -2.93 -8.70 -4.62
N TYR A 72 -1.95 -7.80 -4.42
CA TYR A 72 -1.05 -7.84 -3.27
C TYR A 72 -1.83 -7.83 -1.94
N TYR A 73 -2.82 -6.94 -1.82
CA TYR A 73 -3.64 -6.84 -0.62
C TYR A 73 -4.55 -8.06 -0.41
N ILE A 74 -5.13 -8.60 -1.47
CA ILE A 74 -5.95 -9.82 -1.42
C ILE A 74 -5.10 -11.01 -0.93
N ILE A 75 -3.89 -11.19 -1.47
CA ILE A 75 -2.99 -12.28 -1.07
C ILE A 75 -2.62 -12.16 0.42
N ASN A 76 -2.25 -10.97 0.89
CA ASN A 76 -1.93 -10.74 2.30
C ASN A 76 -3.14 -11.02 3.22
N PHE A 77 -4.35 -10.66 2.79
CA PHE A 77 -5.58 -10.95 3.51
C PHE A 77 -5.83 -12.46 3.61
N ILE A 78 -5.72 -13.20 2.50
CA ILE A 78 -5.87 -14.65 2.48
C ILE A 78 -4.86 -15.32 3.41
N ILE A 79 -3.57 -14.94 3.32
CA ILE A 79 -2.52 -15.48 4.20
C ILE A 79 -2.83 -15.17 5.67
N GLY A 80 -3.26 -13.95 5.98
CA GLY A 80 -3.64 -13.55 7.34
C GLY A 80 -4.79 -14.40 7.90
N VAL A 81 -5.82 -14.67 7.09
CA VAL A 81 -6.94 -15.55 7.48
C VAL A 81 -6.46 -16.99 7.69
N MET A 82 -5.63 -17.53 6.79
CA MET A 82 -5.07 -18.87 6.93
C MET A 82 -4.27 -19.02 8.22
N LEU A 83 -3.41 -18.05 8.54
CA LEU A 83 -2.64 -18.02 9.78
C LEU A 83 -3.54 -17.94 11.01
N ALA A 84 -4.56 -17.08 10.99
CA ALA A 84 -5.52 -16.96 12.08
C ALA A 84 -6.30 -18.27 12.32
N MET A 85 -6.73 -18.96 11.26
CA MET A 85 -7.35 -20.28 11.36
C MET A 85 -6.38 -21.32 11.94
N GLY A 86 -5.11 -21.29 11.54
CA GLY A 86 -4.07 -22.16 12.11
C GLY A 86 -3.86 -21.96 13.61
N ALA A 87 -3.92 -20.72 14.09
CA ALA A 87 -3.82 -20.42 15.52
C ALA A 87 -4.99 -20.97 16.35
N LEU A 88 -6.18 -21.12 15.77
CA LEU A 88 -7.32 -21.74 16.44
C LEU A 88 -7.13 -23.25 16.65
N ILE A 89 -6.30 -23.90 15.82
CA ILE A 89 -6.01 -25.33 15.91
C ILE A 89 -5.00 -25.61 17.04
N ASN A 90 -4.03 -24.73 17.24
CA ASN A 90 -3.04 -24.87 18.30
C ASN A 90 -2.78 -23.52 18.97
N ILE A 91 -3.33 -23.34 20.17
CA ILE A 91 -3.23 -22.07 20.89
C ILE A 91 -1.81 -21.75 21.38
N MET A 92 -0.92 -22.75 21.48
CA MET A 92 0.46 -22.51 21.91
C MET A 92 1.26 -21.72 20.86
N VAL A 93 0.89 -21.78 19.58
CA VAL A 93 1.53 -21.01 18.50
C VAL A 93 0.90 -19.63 18.29
N LEU A 94 -0.16 -19.30 19.04
CA LEU A 94 -0.89 -18.03 18.92
C LEU A 94 0.02 -16.79 19.04
N PRO A 95 0.98 -16.69 19.99
CA PRO A 95 1.83 -15.49 20.09
C PRO A 95 2.67 -15.26 18.82
N ILE A 96 3.21 -16.33 18.24
CA ILE A 96 4.04 -16.26 17.02
C ILE A 96 3.17 -15.83 15.84
N ILE A 97 2.01 -16.45 15.68
CA ILE A 97 1.07 -16.13 14.60
C ILE A 97 0.60 -14.68 14.71
N LEU A 98 0.28 -14.20 15.91
CA LEU A 98 -0.12 -12.81 16.12
C LEU A 98 0.97 -11.83 15.69
N VAL A 99 2.24 -12.08 16.02
CA VAL A 99 3.36 -11.24 15.58
C VAL A 99 3.46 -11.20 14.05
N VAL A 100 3.31 -12.34 13.38
CA VAL A 100 3.32 -12.42 11.91
C VAL A 100 2.15 -11.65 11.31
N ILE A 101 0.94 -11.84 11.82
CA ILE A 101 -0.27 -11.12 11.39
C ILE A 101 -0.08 -9.62 11.54
N ILE A 102 0.35 -9.15 12.72
CA ILE A 102 0.60 -7.73 12.99
C ILE A 102 1.63 -7.18 12.01
N THR A 103 2.69 -7.94 11.71
CA THR A 103 3.72 -7.54 10.75
C THR A 103 3.16 -7.39 9.35
N ILE A 104 2.36 -8.36 8.87
CA ILE A 104 1.68 -8.30 7.56
C ILE A 104 0.77 -7.08 7.47
N PHE A 105 -0.06 -6.83 8.50
CA PHE A 105 -0.96 -5.69 8.53
C PHE A 105 -0.21 -4.35 8.60
N THR A 106 0.86 -4.27 9.38
CA THR A 106 1.70 -3.08 9.49
C THR A 106 2.36 -2.76 8.15
N PHE A 107 2.92 -3.76 7.47
CA PHE A 107 3.55 -3.56 6.16
C PHE A 107 2.52 -3.23 5.08
N THR A 108 1.35 -3.86 5.14
CA THR A 108 0.20 -3.53 4.27
C THR A 108 -0.23 -2.07 4.45
N TYR A 109 -0.33 -1.60 5.70
CA TYR A 109 -0.64 -0.20 5.99
C TYR A 109 0.45 0.76 5.48
N PHE A 110 1.72 0.39 5.64
CA PHE A 110 2.84 1.14 5.06
C PHE A 110 2.69 1.31 3.54
N MET A 111 2.28 0.26 2.80
CA MET A 111 2.02 0.35 1.36
C MET A 111 0.94 1.39 1.02
N VAL A 112 -0.14 1.43 1.79
CA VAL A 112 -1.21 2.42 1.65
C VAL A 112 -0.67 3.83 1.84
N VAL A 113 0.05 4.07 2.94
CA VAL A 113 0.63 5.40 3.24
C VAL A 113 1.55 5.87 2.11
N VAL A 114 2.46 5.01 1.63
CA VAL A 114 3.41 5.36 0.57
C VAL A 114 2.69 5.76 -0.72
N THR A 115 1.67 4.99 -1.11
CA THR A 115 0.94 5.22 -2.38
C THR A 115 -0.07 6.36 -2.30
N SER A 116 -0.55 6.70 -1.10
CA SER A 116 -1.44 7.81 -0.85
C SER A 116 -0.74 9.15 -0.67
N MET A 117 0.54 9.16 -0.30
CA MET A 117 1.27 10.39 0.01
C MET A 117 1.28 11.46 -1.11
N PRO A 118 1.45 11.11 -2.41
CA PRO A 118 1.36 12.12 -3.47
C PRO A 118 -0.03 12.76 -3.58
N ASN A 119 -1.11 11.97 -3.50
CA ASN A 119 -2.49 12.48 -3.57
C ASN A 119 -2.87 13.27 -2.31
N ALA A 120 -2.45 12.80 -1.14
CA ALA A 120 -2.69 13.50 0.12
C ALA A 120 -2.06 14.90 0.08
N ARG A 121 -0.84 15.04 -0.45
CA ARG A 121 -0.23 16.36 -0.59
C ARG A 121 -0.94 17.26 -1.60
N TYR A 122 -1.32 16.72 -2.75
CA TYR A 122 -2.11 17.46 -3.74
C TYR A 122 -3.39 18.03 -3.11
N LEU A 123 -4.11 17.19 -2.36
CA LEU A 123 -5.32 17.58 -1.63
C LEU A 123 -5.03 18.61 -0.53
N VAL A 124 -3.96 18.44 0.26
CA VAL A 124 -3.57 19.41 1.30
C VAL A 124 -3.27 20.79 0.70
N LYS A 125 -2.52 20.85 -0.42
CA LYS A 125 -2.28 22.11 -1.15
C LYS A 125 -3.57 22.76 -1.63
N LYS A 126 -4.54 21.94 -2.07
CA LYS A 126 -5.84 22.42 -2.55
C LYS A 126 -6.69 22.94 -1.39
N VAL A 127 -6.76 22.21 -0.27
CA VAL A 127 -7.45 22.63 0.97
C VAL A 127 -6.88 23.93 1.52
N TRP A 128 -5.55 24.10 1.46
CA TRP A 128 -4.90 25.33 1.92
C TRP A 128 -5.33 26.57 1.12
N LYS A 129 -5.69 26.38 -0.16
CA LYS A 129 -6.18 27.46 -1.03
C LYS A 129 -7.69 27.67 -0.91
N GLU A 130 -8.43 26.57 -0.86
CA GLU A 130 -9.90 26.54 -0.81
C GLU A 130 -10.33 25.46 0.20
N PRO A 131 -10.58 25.83 1.46
CA PRO A 131 -10.95 24.85 2.49
C PRO A 131 -12.38 24.35 2.24
N ASP A 132 -12.48 23.11 1.77
CA ASP A 132 -13.74 22.38 1.61
C ASP A 132 -13.72 21.14 2.51
N GLY A 133 -14.79 20.95 3.29
CA GLY A 133 -14.95 19.78 4.17
C GLY A 133 -14.91 18.46 3.41
N MET A 134 -15.33 18.44 2.13
CA MET A 134 -15.25 17.26 1.28
C MET A 134 -13.81 16.88 0.93
N LEU A 135 -12.91 17.86 0.76
CA LEU A 135 -11.48 17.61 0.51
C LEU A 135 -10.77 17.07 1.75
N VAL A 136 -11.11 17.57 2.95
CA VAL A 136 -10.59 17.06 4.23
C VAL A 136 -11.04 15.61 4.46
N PHE A 137 -12.29 15.31 4.13
CA PHE A 137 -12.80 13.94 4.18
C PHE A 137 -12.01 13.00 3.26
N HIS A 138 -11.72 13.41 2.01
CA HIS A 138 -10.90 12.62 1.09
C HIS A 138 -9.48 12.34 1.58
N ILE A 139 -8.87 13.25 2.34
CA ILE A 139 -7.55 13.05 2.98
C ILE A 139 -7.63 11.92 4.01
N VAL A 140 -8.64 11.94 4.89
CA VAL A 140 -8.84 10.88 5.90
C VAL A 140 -9.11 9.53 5.24
N LEU A 141 -9.90 9.51 4.17
CA LEU A 141 -10.19 8.30 3.41
C LEU A 141 -8.94 7.68 2.79
N HIS A 142 -7.92 8.47 2.45
CA HIS A 142 -6.67 7.97 1.88
C HIS A 142 -5.81 7.14 2.86
N PHE A 143 -6.14 7.17 4.15
CA PHE A 143 -5.51 6.34 5.19
C PHE A 143 -6.33 5.09 5.55
N LEU A 144 -7.51 4.92 4.95
CA LEU A 144 -8.39 3.77 5.18
C LEU A 144 -8.48 2.95 3.89
N PHE A 145 -7.92 1.74 3.89
CA PHE A 145 -7.58 0.97 2.69
C PHE A 145 -8.67 0.90 1.57
N ILE A 146 -9.90 0.54 1.92
CA ILE A 146 -10.98 0.39 0.93
C ILE A 146 -11.42 1.76 0.39
N THR A 147 -11.57 2.72 1.29
CA THR A 147 -11.94 4.09 0.95
C THR A 147 -10.80 4.84 0.26
N ASP A 148 -9.56 4.39 0.41
CA ASP A 148 -8.39 4.93 -0.25
C ASP A 148 -8.40 4.68 -1.77
N VAL A 149 -8.78 3.46 -2.16
CA VAL A 149 -8.97 3.08 -3.57
C VAL A 149 -10.11 3.86 -4.19
N ILE A 150 -11.27 3.90 -3.52
CA ILE A 150 -12.47 4.63 -3.99
C ILE A 150 -12.16 6.13 -4.12
N SER A 151 -11.54 6.73 -3.10
CA SER A 151 -11.16 8.14 -3.09
C SER A 151 -10.22 8.48 -4.25
N SER A 152 -9.29 7.58 -4.59
CA SER A 152 -8.35 7.79 -5.71
C SER A 152 -9.06 7.77 -7.07
N VAL A 153 -10.03 6.86 -7.26
CA VAL A 153 -10.84 6.79 -8.50
C VAL A 153 -11.74 8.02 -8.64
N VAL A 154 -12.42 8.42 -7.56
CA VAL A 154 -13.29 9.61 -7.56
C VAL A 154 -12.49 10.88 -7.87
N LEU A 155 -11.30 11.04 -7.27
CA LEU A 155 -10.44 12.20 -7.51
C LEU A 155 -9.96 12.27 -8.96
N TYR A 156 -9.63 11.13 -9.58
CA TYR A 156 -9.27 11.07 -10.99
C TYR A 156 -10.43 11.50 -11.90
N GLU A 157 -11.62 10.95 -11.69
CA GLU A 157 -12.84 11.30 -12.44
C GLU A 157 -13.19 12.80 -12.31
N GLN A 158 -13.09 13.37 -11.11
CA GLN A 158 -13.33 14.80 -10.89
C GLN A 158 -12.32 15.70 -11.59
N THR A 159 -11.06 15.27 -11.65
CA THR A 159 -9.99 16.03 -12.31
C THR A 159 -10.18 15.98 -13.83
N LYS A 160 -10.44 14.79 -14.37
CA LYS A 160 -10.73 14.59 -15.80
C LYS A 160 -11.93 15.42 -16.27
N LYS A 161 -13.05 15.39 -15.54
CA LYS A 161 -14.24 16.19 -15.87
C LYS A 161 -13.98 17.70 -15.85
N ARG A 162 -13.06 18.19 -15.01
CA ARG A 162 -12.68 19.61 -14.97
C ARG A 162 -11.76 20.02 -16.12
N GLU A 163 -11.00 19.08 -16.68
CA GLU A 163 -10.17 19.31 -17.87
C GLU A 163 -11.04 19.33 -19.14
N GLU A 164 -12.00 18.41 -19.27
CA GLU A 164 -12.95 18.36 -20.40
C GLU A 164 -13.90 19.58 -20.48
N VAL A 165 -14.16 20.26 -19.36
CA VAL A 165 -15.01 21.47 -19.31
C VAL A 165 -14.23 22.76 -19.62
N LYS A 166 -12.90 22.68 -19.70
CA LYS A 166 -12.02 23.83 -20.00
C LYS A 166 -11.55 23.90 -21.46
N GLU A 167 -11.78 22.86 -22.25
CA GLU A 167 -11.69 22.88 -23.72
C GLU A 167 -13.00 23.35 -24.37
#